data_AF-A0A7Y0N3B0-F1
#
_entry.id   AF-A0A7Y0N3B0-F1
#
_cell.length_a   1.000
_cell.length_b   1.000
_cell.length_c   1.000
_cell.angle_alpha   90.00
_cell.angle_beta   90.00
_cell.angle_gamma   90.00
#
_symmetry.space_group_name_H-M   'P 1'
#
loop_
_entity.id
_entity.type
_entity.pdbx_description
1 polymer ?
#
loop_
_entity_poly.entity_id
_entity_poly.type
_entity_poly.pdbx_seq_one_letter_code
_entity_poly.pdbx_strand_id
1 'polypeptide(L)'
;LVIDLDPQGNATMASGVDKYMVDATAYDLLVEETPFDQVVCTQTTGKYDLIAANGDVTAAEIKLMEVFAREVRLKNALSTVRDNYDFIFIDCPPSLNLLTINAMAAADSVLVPMQCEYFALEGLTALMDTISKLAA
;
A
#
# COMPACT_ATOMS: atom_id res chain seq x y z
N LEU A 1 -2.62 -3.37 11.55
CA LEU A 1 -3.23 -3.06 10.24
C LEU A 1 -2.38 -3.63 9.13
N VAL A 2 -3.00 -4.25 8.13
CA VAL A 2 -2.37 -4.59 6.84
C VAL A 2 -2.99 -3.71 5.77
N ILE A 3 -2.19 -3.17 4.86
CA ILE A 3 -2.65 -2.36 3.73
C ILE A 3 -2.15 -3.03 2.47
N ASP A 4 -3.06 -3.54 1.66
CA ASP A 4 -2.74 -4.11 0.35
C ASP A 4 -2.77 -2.98 -0.69
N LEU A 5 -1.66 -2.74 -1.38
CA LEU A 5 -1.58 -1.80 -2.51
C LEU A 5 -1.30 -2.52 -3.84
N ASP A 6 -1.20 -3.84 -3.85
CA ASP A 6 -1.02 -4.60 -5.09
C ASP A 6 -2.40 -4.80 -5.74
N PRO A 7 -2.63 -4.32 -6.99
CA PRO A 7 -3.90 -4.55 -7.69
C PRO A 7 -4.27 -6.03 -7.87
N GLN A 8 -3.31 -6.96 -7.71
CA GLN A 8 -3.59 -8.39 -7.67
C GLN A 8 -4.39 -8.81 -6.42
N GLY A 9 -4.33 -8.04 -5.33
CA GLY A 9 -5.13 -8.28 -4.12
C GLY A 9 -4.80 -9.60 -3.42
N ASN A 10 -3.54 -10.04 -3.46
CA ASN A 10 -3.13 -11.33 -2.93
C ASN A 10 -3.19 -11.34 -1.38
N ALA A 11 -2.70 -10.29 -0.73
CA ALA A 11 -2.81 -10.15 0.72
C ALA A 11 -4.27 -10.02 1.17
N THR A 12 -5.10 -9.37 0.35
CA THR A 12 -6.55 -9.26 0.55
C THR A 12 -7.22 -10.63 0.58
N MET A 13 -7.04 -11.43 -0.48
CA MET A 13 -7.59 -12.78 -0.57
C MET A 13 -7.03 -13.70 0.54
N ALA A 14 -5.73 -13.62 0.83
CA ALA A 14 -5.09 -14.39 1.89
C ALA A 14 -5.61 -14.04 3.29
N SER A 15 -6.10 -12.81 3.46
CA SER A 15 -6.75 -12.35 4.71
C SER A 15 -8.21 -12.82 4.81
N GLY A 16 -8.74 -13.54 3.81
CA GLY A 16 -10.10 -14.07 3.79
C GLY A 16 -11.16 -13.04 3.40
N VAL A 17 -10.74 -11.91 2.81
CA VAL A 17 -11.64 -10.93 2.21
C VAL A 17 -11.69 -11.18 0.71
N ASP A 18 -12.89 -11.31 0.16
CA ASP A 18 -13.06 -11.48 -1.29
C ASP A 18 -12.92 -10.12 -1.99
N LYS A 19 -11.83 -9.94 -2.73
CA LYS A 19 -11.52 -8.70 -3.45
C LYS A 19 -12.54 -8.32 -4.53
N TYR A 20 -13.40 -9.24 -4.97
CA TYR A 20 -14.47 -8.95 -5.93
C TYR A 20 -15.77 -8.49 -5.27
N MET A 21 -15.88 -8.66 -3.95
CA MET A 21 -17.08 -8.35 -3.16
C MET A 21 -16.84 -7.25 -2.13
N VAL A 22 -15.62 -6.73 -2.03
CA VAL A 22 -15.28 -5.66 -1.10
C VAL A 22 -15.86 -4.32 -1.60
N ASP A 23 -16.48 -3.58 -0.70
CA ASP A 23 -17.17 -2.33 -1.03
C ASP A 23 -16.21 -1.16 -1.29
N ALA A 24 -15.06 -1.14 -0.61
CA ALA A 24 -14.05 -0.10 -0.70
C ALA A 24 -12.64 -0.67 -0.56
N THR A 25 -11.68 -0.03 -1.22
CA THR A 25 -10.29 -0.48 -1.31
C THR A 25 -9.30 0.65 -1.10
N ALA A 26 -8.00 0.34 -1.20
CA ALA A 26 -6.95 1.33 -1.26
C ALA A 26 -7.16 2.39 -2.35
N TYR A 27 -7.91 2.09 -3.43
CA TYR A 27 -8.31 3.08 -4.42
C TYR A 27 -9.12 4.21 -3.78
N ASP A 28 -10.17 3.87 -3.03
CA ASP A 28 -11.09 4.83 -2.43
C ASP A 28 -10.40 5.69 -1.36
N LEU A 29 -9.48 5.08 -0.61
CA LEU A 29 -8.66 5.78 0.37
C LEU A 29 -7.72 6.79 -0.28
N LEU A 30 -7.05 6.41 -1.39
CA LEU A 30 -5.98 7.19 -1.99
C LEU A 30 -6.44 8.18 -3.06
N VAL A 31 -7.55 7.89 -3.74
CA VAL A 31 -8.06 8.68 -4.87
C VAL A 31 -9.31 9.44 -4.44
N GLU A 32 -10.33 8.75 -3.95
CA GLU A 32 -11.62 9.35 -3.58
C GLU A 32 -11.63 10.04 -2.21
N GLU A 33 -10.51 9.96 -1.46
CA GLU A 33 -10.40 10.52 -0.09
C GLU A 33 -11.45 9.96 0.87
N THR A 34 -11.89 8.73 0.62
CA THR A 34 -12.87 8.06 1.49
C THR A 34 -12.27 7.91 2.89
N PRO A 35 -13.00 8.30 3.96
CA PRO A 35 -12.51 8.18 5.33
C PRO A 35 -12.08 6.75 5.68
N PHE A 36 -11.00 6.63 6.46
CA PHE A 36 -10.39 5.33 6.82
C PHE A 36 -11.40 4.33 7.41
N ASP A 37 -12.32 4.80 8.25
CA ASP A 37 -13.34 3.99 8.91
C ASP A 37 -14.36 3.37 7.95
N GLN A 38 -14.50 3.92 6.74
CA GLN A 38 -15.36 3.39 5.69
C GLN A 38 -14.62 2.43 4.74
N VAL A 39 -13.29 2.45 4.73
CA VAL A 39 -12.47 1.58 3.86
C VAL A 39 -11.95 0.36 4.63
N VAL A 40 -11.76 0.46 5.94
CA VAL A 40 -11.15 -0.60 6.73
C VAL A 40 -12.04 -1.83 6.87
N CYS A 41 -11.50 -2.97 6.47
CA CYS A 41 -12.09 -4.29 6.67
C CYS A 41 -11.63 -4.84 8.03
N THR A 42 -12.55 -4.88 9.00
CA THR A 42 -12.28 -5.43 10.35
C THR A 42 -12.60 -6.92 10.47
N GLN A 43 -13.39 -7.46 9.53
CA GLN A 43 -13.75 -8.87 9.47
C GLN A 43 -12.79 -9.65 8.58
N THR A 44 -11.55 -9.80 9.03
CA THR A 44 -10.57 -10.67 8.38
C THR A 44 -10.51 -12.03 9.07
N THR A 45 -9.92 -13.02 8.41
CA THR A 45 -9.61 -14.32 9.03
C THR A 45 -8.42 -14.23 10.00
N GLY A 46 -7.65 -13.13 9.93
CA GLY A 46 -6.58 -12.81 10.87
C GLY A 46 -7.09 -12.03 12.08
N LYS A 47 -6.22 -11.84 13.08
CA LYS A 47 -6.48 -10.94 14.23
C LYS A 47 -6.00 -9.53 13.93
N TYR A 48 -6.26 -9.03 12.72
CA TYR A 48 -5.82 -7.72 12.25
C TYR A 48 -6.83 -7.13 11.27
N ASP A 49 -6.86 -5.79 11.21
CA ASP A 49 -7.64 -5.06 10.23
C ASP A 49 -6.89 -4.94 8.90
N LEU A 50 -7.64 -4.79 7.81
CA LEU A 50 -7.13 -4.75 6.44
C LEU A 50 -7.67 -3.54 5.67
N ILE A 51 -6.83 -2.86 4.91
CA ILE A 51 -7.26 -2.07 3.74
C ILE A 51 -7.03 -2.94 2.51
N ALA A 52 -8.14 -3.30 1.84
CA ALA A 52 -8.12 -4.26 0.74
C ALA A 52 -7.64 -3.62 -0.58
N ALA A 53 -7.20 -4.47 -1.51
CA ALA A 53 -6.94 -4.11 -2.89
C ALA A 53 -7.68 -5.02 -3.86
N ASN A 54 -8.02 -4.46 -5.02
CA ASN A 54 -8.60 -5.17 -6.15
C ASN A 54 -8.06 -4.56 -7.46
N GLY A 55 -8.64 -4.96 -8.60
CA GLY A 55 -8.23 -4.45 -9.91
C GLY A 55 -8.32 -2.92 -10.06
N ASP A 56 -9.18 -2.25 -9.30
CA ASP A 56 -9.40 -0.80 -9.37
C ASP A 56 -8.17 -0.02 -8.88
N VAL A 57 -7.35 -0.62 -8.00
CA VAL A 57 -6.07 -0.04 -7.57
C VAL A 57 -5.12 0.17 -8.75
N THR A 58 -5.28 -0.55 -9.87
CA THR A 58 -4.56 -0.26 -11.12
C THR A 58 -4.88 1.15 -11.65
N ALA A 59 -6.14 1.57 -11.56
CA ALA A 59 -6.56 2.91 -11.96
C ALA A 59 -6.06 3.98 -10.97
N ALA A 60 -5.81 3.63 -9.71
CA ALA A 60 -5.24 4.55 -8.73
C ALA A 60 -3.88 5.08 -9.18
N GLU A 61 -3.03 4.24 -9.77
CA GLU A 61 -1.71 4.66 -10.25
C GLU A 61 -1.81 5.82 -11.25
N ILE A 62 -2.75 5.73 -12.19
CA ILE A 62 -2.96 6.76 -13.20
C ILE A 62 -3.58 8.00 -12.57
N LYS A 63 -4.60 7.82 -11.73
CA LYS A 63 -5.33 8.92 -11.10
C LYS A 63 -4.45 9.73 -10.14
N LEU A 64 -3.57 9.07 -9.41
CA LEU A 64 -2.61 9.73 -8.52
C LEU A 64 -1.69 10.71 -9.28
N MET A 65 -1.43 10.53 -10.57
CA MET A 65 -0.62 11.49 -11.33
C MET A 65 -1.26 12.89 -11.42
N GLU A 66 -2.59 12.97 -11.35
CA GLU A 66 -3.36 14.21 -11.43
C GLU A 66 -3.56 14.88 -10.05
N VAL A 67 -3.21 14.17 -8.98
CA VAL A 67 -3.45 14.60 -7.59
C VAL A 67 -2.28 15.44 -7.06
N PHE A 68 -2.60 16.48 -6.28
CA PHE A 68 -1.59 17.27 -5.58
C PHE A 68 -0.98 16.49 -4.41
N ALA A 69 0.33 16.62 -4.19
CA ALA A 69 1.06 15.88 -3.16
C ALA A 69 0.83 14.35 -3.22
N ARG A 70 0.71 13.84 -4.45
CA ARG A 70 0.40 12.44 -4.77
C ARG A 70 1.34 11.43 -4.13
N GLU A 71 2.57 11.80 -3.82
CA GLU A 71 3.59 10.93 -3.23
C GLU A 71 3.35 10.66 -1.74
N VAL A 72 2.56 11.49 -1.05
CA VAL A 72 2.33 11.41 0.40
C VAL A 72 0.86 11.16 0.76
N ARG A 73 0.04 10.71 -0.19
CA ARG A 73 -1.40 10.49 0.00
C ARG A 73 -1.68 9.46 1.08
N LEU A 74 -1.01 8.32 1.02
CA LEU A 74 -1.18 7.27 2.02
C LEU A 74 -0.76 7.76 3.42
N LYS A 75 0.37 8.46 3.51
CA LYS A 75 0.86 9.03 4.77
C LYS A 75 -0.17 9.96 5.40
N ASN A 76 -0.80 10.82 4.59
CA ASN A 76 -1.82 11.74 5.06
C ASN A 76 -3.10 11.01 5.49
N ALA A 77 -3.54 10.03 4.70
CA ALA A 77 -4.72 9.22 5.00
C ALA A 77 -4.59 8.44 6.32
N LEU A 78 -3.37 8.01 6.67
CA LEU A 78 -3.09 7.27 7.91
C LEU A 78 -2.83 8.17 9.12
N SER A 79 -2.62 9.48 8.93
CA SER A 79 -2.14 10.39 9.98
C SER A 79 -3.01 10.43 11.25
N THR A 80 -4.31 10.22 11.12
CA THR A 80 -5.28 10.28 12.22
C THR A 80 -5.53 8.93 12.89
N VAL A 81 -5.07 7.83 12.28
CA VAL A 81 -5.35 6.46 12.73
C VAL A 81 -4.09 5.65 13.05
N ARG A 82 -2.90 6.19 12.73
CA ARG A 82 -1.63 5.50 12.95
C ARG A 82 -1.46 5.04 14.39
N ASP A 83 -1.82 5.89 15.35
CA ASP A 83 -1.67 5.61 16.78
C ASP A 83 -2.67 4.56 17.30
N ASN A 84 -3.65 4.14 16.50
CA ASN A 84 -4.59 3.08 16.85
C ASN A 84 -4.00 1.67 16.63
N TYR A 85 -2.84 1.56 15.98
CA TYR A 85 -2.22 0.28 15.66
C TYR A 85 -0.77 0.23 16.12
N ASP A 86 -0.39 -0.84 16.81
CA ASP A 86 1.01 -1.07 17.18
C ASP A 86 1.91 -1.24 15.94
N PHE A 87 1.37 -1.88 14.89
CA PHE A 87 2.06 -2.12 13.63
C PHE A 87 1.14 -1.93 12.43
N ILE A 88 1.70 -1.31 11.39
CA ILE A 88 1.10 -1.19 10.06
C ILE A 88 2.04 -1.84 9.05
N PHE A 89 1.57 -2.88 8.36
CA PHE A 89 2.27 -3.51 7.25
C PHE A 89 1.65 -3.03 5.93
N ILE A 90 2.48 -2.63 4.98
CA ILE A 90 2.04 -2.20 3.65
C ILE A 90 2.59 -3.18 2.62
N ASP A 91 1.71 -3.95 1.98
CA ASP A 91 2.04 -4.84 0.88
C ASP A 91 2.10 -4.04 -0.42
N CYS A 92 3.24 -4.06 -1.10
CA CYS A 92 3.53 -3.20 -2.23
C CYS A 92 3.48 -4.01 -3.54
N PRO A 93 3.04 -3.41 -4.66
CA PRO A 93 3.14 -4.07 -5.96
C PRO A 93 4.61 -4.31 -6.36
N PRO A 94 4.88 -5.28 -7.26
CA PRO A 94 6.24 -5.65 -7.68
C PRO A 94 6.93 -4.61 -8.59
N SER A 95 6.38 -3.39 -8.67
CA SER A 95 6.81 -2.31 -9.54
C SER A 95 7.11 -1.05 -8.74
N LEU A 96 8.12 -0.30 -9.15
CA LEU A 96 8.45 0.99 -8.56
C LEU A 96 7.61 2.11 -9.18
N ASN A 97 6.34 2.19 -8.77
CA ASN A 97 5.37 3.18 -9.23
C ASN A 97 4.90 4.11 -8.09
N LEU A 98 3.90 4.96 -8.36
CA LEU A 98 3.35 5.90 -7.37
C LEU A 98 2.75 5.20 -6.14
N LEU A 99 2.24 3.97 -6.26
CA LEU A 99 1.71 3.21 -5.11
C LEU A 99 2.87 2.81 -4.19
N THR A 100 3.96 2.29 -4.76
CA THR A 100 5.18 1.95 -4.00
C THR A 100 5.83 3.19 -3.38
N ILE A 101 5.82 4.34 -4.08
CA ILE A 101 6.29 5.61 -3.52
C ILE A 101 5.43 6.04 -2.32
N ASN A 102 4.10 5.91 -2.42
CA ASN A 102 3.19 6.20 -1.31
C ASN A 102 3.45 5.31 -0.09
N ALA A 103 3.68 4.01 -0.33
CA ALA A 103 4.04 3.07 0.72
C ALA A 103 5.32 3.50 1.44
N MET A 104 6.38 3.80 0.68
CA MET A 104 7.66 4.26 1.22
C MET A 104 7.54 5.57 1.99
N ALA A 105 6.75 6.53 1.49
CA ALA A 105 6.54 7.81 2.15
C ALA A 105 5.77 7.69 3.49
N ALA A 106 4.91 6.67 3.61
CA ALA A 106 4.13 6.38 4.82
C ALA A 106 4.87 5.48 5.84
N ALA A 107 5.90 4.76 5.40
CA ALA A 107 6.60 3.77 6.22
C ALA A 107 7.69 4.40 7.10
N ASP A 108 7.85 3.88 8.33
CA ASP A 108 9.01 4.21 9.19
C ASP A 108 10.24 3.37 8.84
N SER A 109 10.02 2.18 8.26
CA SER A 109 11.07 1.25 7.87
C SER A 109 10.63 0.44 6.66
N VAL A 110 11.59 0.00 5.84
CA VAL A 110 11.32 -0.77 4.61
C VAL A 110 11.99 -2.14 4.73
N LEU A 111 11.19 -3.19 4.55
CA LEU A 111 11.67 -4.57 4.45
C LEU A 111 11.70 -4.99 2.99
N VAL A 112 12.86 -5.41 2.50
CA VAL A 112 13.04 -5.85 1.11
C VAL A 112 13.24 -7.36 1.08
N PRO A 113 12.19 -8.16 0.82
CA PRO A 113 12.34 -9.60 0.64
C PRO A 113 13.08 -9.86 -0.67
N MET A 114 14.19 -10.61 -0.62
CA MET A 114 14.97 -10.96 -1.81
C MET A 114 15.12 -12.47 -1.93
N GLN A 115 14.87 -12.97 -3.14
CA GLN A 115 15.30 -14.31 -3.52
C GLN A 115 16.82 -14.26 -3.78
N CYS A 116 17.56 -15.24 -3.26
CA CYS A 116 19.02 -15.27 -3.32
C CYS A 116 19.54 -15.64 -4.73
N GLU A 117 19.27 -14.79 -5.71
CA GLU A 117 19.64 -14.97 -7.12
C GLU A 117 20.38 -13.73 -7.66
N TYR A 118 21.18 -13.93 -8.72
CA TYR A 118 22.06 -12.89 -9.26
C TYR A 118 21.31 -11.63 -9.70
N PHE A 119 20.14 -11.76 -10.34
CA PHE A 119 19.34 -10.61 -10.79
C PHE A 119 18.69 -9.82 -9.65
N ALA A 120 18.56 -10.39 -8.45
CA ALA A 120 18.02 -9.68 -7.29
C ALA A 120 18.97 -8.59 -6.78
N LEU A 121 20.28 -8.73 -6.99
CA LEU A 121 21.29 -7.73 -6.60
C LEU A 121 21.19 -6.45 -7.43
N GLU A 122 20.83 -6.56 -8.72
CA GLU A 122 20.71 -5.41 -9.61
C GLU A 122 19.45 -4.59 -9.27
N GLY A 123 18.31 -5.25 -9.05
CA GLY A 123 17.06 -4.62 -8.62
C GLY A 123 17.16 -3.92 -7.25
N LEU A 124 17.97 -4.46 -6.33
CA LEU A 124 18.20 -3.86 -5.01
C LEU A 124 18.85 -2.47 -5.11
N THR A 125 19.75 -2.27 -6.07
CA THR A 125 20.45 -0.99 -6.26
C THR A 125 19.48 0.12 -6.67
N ALA A 126 18.58 -0.16 -7.62
CA ALA A 126 17.56 0.79 -8.07
C ALA A 126 16.56 1.16 -6.95
N LEU A 127 16.22 0.20 -6.09
CA LEU A 127 15.35 0.43 -4.94
C LEU A 127 16.04 1.30 -3.87
N MET A 128 17.32 1.03 -3.57
CA MET A 128 18.12 1.83 -2.62
C MET A 128 18.30 3.27 -3.09
N ASP A 129 18.53 3.50 -4.38
CA ASP A 129 18.60 4.84 -4.97
C ASP A 129 17.28 5.62 -4.80
N THR A 130 16.15 4.92 -4.87
CA THR A 130 14.82 5.54 -4.72
C THR A 130 14.53 5.89 -3.26
N ILE A 131 14.82 4.98 -2.33
CA ILE A 131 14.69 5.23 -0.90
C ILE A 131 15.55 6.45 -0.50
N SER A 132 16.78 6.53 -1.01
CA SER A 132 17.69 7.65 -0.71
C SER A 132 17.15 9.00 -1.18
N LYS A 133 16.40 9.04 -2.29
CA LYS A 133 15.77 10.28 -2.80
C LYS A 133 14.53 10.70 -2.01
N LEU A 134 13.82 9.76 -1.39
CA LEU A 134 12.63 10.03 -0.57
C LEU A 134 12.97 10.40 0.87
N ALA A 135 14.12 9.93 1.38
CA ALA A 135 14.60 10.20 2.73
C ALA A 135 15.33 11.56 2.89
N ALA A 136 15.57 12.29 1.79
CA ALA A 136 16.24 13.59 1.74
C ALA A 136 15.23 14.75 1.77
#